data_AF-A0A0N4VL89-F1
#
_entry.id   AF-A0A0N4VL89-F1
#
_cell.length_a   1.000
_cell.length_b   1.000
_cell.length_c   1.000
_cell.angle_alpha   90.00
_cell.angle_beta   90.00
_cell.angle_gamma   90.00
#
_symmetry.space_group_name_H-M   'P 1'
#
loop_
_entity.id
_entity.type
_entity.pdbx_description
1 polymer ?
#
loop_
_entity_poly.entity_id
_entity_poly.type
_entity_poly.pdbx_seq_one_letter_code
_entity_poly.pdbx_strand_id
1 'polypeptide(L)'
;MLFDRALVSIAACSTVVVLFSAYCLRFKPHIVYLTLIATIFAAFWIFGLVIGEQLIAVPFILYKRLFDGSEKSIDGFLSEQHIITKRSSTIHRKFFHVTVSLICITGLWYDVELLWLSAALALCIFIILEGLRALRIPPMAEYIDAGFSPFLDEQDSQHLVLTPIYLLLGVFLPVFLKPIKNTGPYFKYCRIYLVTKFLEQRQICHYAGVLTVGIGDSFAAVVGSTFGTHYWKGSRKSYEGSLAMVLSQIAFAVIITLTEYGCVLTFAGILRILVSSLLCSYAEAKLKGTDNIVLPFLAYILL
;
A
#
# COMPACT_ATOMS: atom_id res chain seq x y z
N MET A 1 19.26 4.03 0.93
CA MET A 1 19.11 2.55 1.13
C MET A 1 19.53 1.97 2.49
N LEU A 2 20.78 2.04 2.99
CA LEU A 2 21.14 1.41 4.29
C LEU A 2 20.38 2.04 5.46
N PHE A 3 20.29 3.37 5.47
CA PHE A 3 19.50 4.16 6.42
C PHE A 3 18.03 3.70 6.48
N ASP A 4 17.33 3.72 5.34
CA ASP A 4 15.90 3.35 5.26
C ASP A 4 15.67 1.88 5.66
N ARG A 5 16.57 0.97 5.26
CA ARG A 5 16.49 -0.45 5.64
C ARG A 5 16.67 -0.68 7.14
N ALA A 6 17.62 0.02 7.76
CA ALA A 6 17.81 -0.05 9.21
C ALA A 6 16.55 0.43 9.94
N LEU A 7 15.98 1.56 9.51
CA LEU A 7 14.77 2.12 10.10
C LEU A 7 13.58 1.14 10.01
N VAL A 8 13.34 0.54 8.84
CA VAL A 8 12.28 -0.45 8.66
C VAL A 8 12.53 -1.72 9.49
N SER A 9 13.76 -2.22 9.54
CA SER A 9 14.08 -3.43 10.32
C SER A 9 13.84 -3.22 11.82
N ILE A 10 14.24 -2.05 12.34
CA ILE A 10 14.01 -1.67 13.73
C ILE A 10 12.52 -1.49 14.00
N ALA A 11 11.77 -0.85 13.09
CA ALA A 11 10.32 -0.67 13.23
C ALA A 11 9.57 -2.02 13.21
N ALA A 12 9.96 -2.96 12.34
CA ALA A 12 9.37 -4.29 12.29
C ALA A 12 9.65 -5.08 13.57
N CYS A 13 10.90 -5.07 14.07
CA CYS A 13 11.24 -5.70 15.34
C CYS A 13 10.46 -5.09 16.51
N SER A 14 10.38 -3.76 16.56
CA SER A 14 9.61 -3.00 17.55
C SER A 14 8.12 -3.36 17.53
N THR A 15 7.55 -3.54 16.33
CA THR A 15 6.16 -3.97 16.15
C THR A 15 5.90 -5.32 16.81
N VAL A 16 6.78 -6.30 16.61
CA VAL A 16 6.67 -7.62 17.24
C VAL A 16 6.74 -7.52 18.76
N VAL A 17 7.70 -6.74 19.28
CA VAL A 17 7.85 -6.52 20.74
C VAL A 17 6.60 -5.88 21.33
N VAL A 18 6.07 -4.83 20.70
CA VAL A 18 4.85 -4.13 21.15
C VAL A 18 3.65 -5.06 21.16
N LEU A 19 3.43 -5.85 20.11
CA LEU A 19 2.30 -6.75 20.04
C LEU A 19 2.41 -7.89 21.06
N PHE A 20 3.61 -8.43 21.24
CA PHE A 20 3.87 -9.47 22.23
C PHE A 20 3.66 -8.94 23.66
N SER A 21 4.16 -7.74 23.97
CA SER A 21 3.97 -7.12 25.28
C SER A 21 2.48 -6.79 25.52
N ALA A 22 1.79 -6.24 24.52
CA ALA A 22 0.36 -5.97 24.59
C ALA A 22 -0.44 -7.24 24.84
N TYR A 23 -0.12 -8.34 24.17
CA TYR A 23 -0.79 -9.62 24.36
C TYR A 23 -0.61 -10.17 25.79
N CYS A 24 0.63 -10.17 26.29
CA CYS A 24 0.98 -10.68 27.62
C CYS A 24 0.40 -9.82 28.75
N LEU A 25 0.34 -8.50 28.54
CA LEU A 25 -0.02 -7.51 29.56
C LEU A 25 -1.41 -6.90 29.34
N ARG A 26 -2.26 -7.51 28.50
CA ARG A 26 -3.56 -6.96 28.08
C ARG A 26 -4.50 -6.55 29.22
N PHE A 27 -4.37 -7.19 30.39
CA PHE A 27 -5.16 -6.86 31.59
C PHE A 27 -4.59 -5.70 32.43
N LYS A 28 -3.45 -5.13 32.04
CA LYS A 28 -2.79 -3.99 32.70
C LYS A 28 -2.47 -2.89 31.66
N PRO A 29 -3.48 -2.13 31.18
CA PRO A 29 -3.33 -1.23 30.04
C PRO A 29 -2.23 -0.18 30.21
N HIS A 30 -2.07 0.38 31.42
CA HIS A 30 -1.01 1.34 31.71
C HIS A 30 0.40 0.78 31.46
N ILE A 31 0.61 -0.52 31.74
CA ILE A 31 1.90 -1.16 31.49
C ILE A 31 2.10 -1.40 29.99
N VAL A 32 1.04 -1.75 29.25
CA VAL A 32 1.11 -1.85 27.77
C VAL A 32 1.60 -0.53 27.17
N TYR A 33 1.02 0.60 27.58
CA TYR A 33 1.46 1.92 27.10
C TYR A 33 2.88 2.27 27.52
N LEU A 34 3.29 1.93 28.75
CA LEU A 34 4.67 2.11 29.18
C LEU A 34 5.65 1.30 28.30
N THR A 35 5.30 0.05 27.98
CA THR A 35 6.13 -0.78 27.09
C THR A 35 6.17 -0.25 25.66
N LEU A 36 5.06 0.29 25.16
CA LEU A 36 5.01 0.94 23.84
C LEU A 36 5.96 2.14 23.79
N ILE A 37 5.87 3.06 24.77
CA ILE A 37 6.74 4.25 24.85
C ILE A 37 8.21 3.83 25.00
N ALA A 38 8.51 2.87 25.87
CA ALA A 38 9.86 2.36 26.07
C ALA A 38 10.42 1.72 24.79
N THR A 39 9.59 0.98 24.04
CA THR A 39 10.00 0.35 22.78
C THR A 39 10.26 1.40 21.69
N ILE A 40 9.42 2.43 21.59
CA ILE A 40 9.66 3.55 20.66
C ILE A 40 10.96 4.27 21.02
N PHE A 41 11.18 4.59 22.30
CA PHE A 41 12.43 5.21 22.73
C PHE A 41 13.66 4.36 22.40
N ALA A 42 13.60 3.06 22.69
CA ALA A 42 14.65 2.11 22.35
C ALA A 42 14.89 2.03 20.84
N ALA A 43 13.84 2.05 20.02
CA ALA A 43 13.93 2.06 18.57
C ALA A 43 14.71 3.29 18.06
N PHE A 44 14.38 4.48 18.56
CA PHE A 44 15.10 5.71 18.19
C PHE A 44 16.57 5.67 18.66
N TRP A 45 16.82 5.15 19.87
CA TRP A 45 18.18 5.00 20.39
C TRP A 45 19.01 4.04 19.55
N ILE A 46 18.49 2.85 19.27
CA ILE A 46 19.15 1.84 18.42
C ILE A 46 19.39 2.40 17.02
N PHE A 47 18.41 3.11 16.46
CA PHE A 47 18.57 3.73 15.15
C PHE A 47 19.69 4.76 15.14
N GLY A 48 19.76 5.63 16.16
CA GLY A 48 20.87 6.56 16.36
C GLY A 48 22.22 5.84 16.38
N LEU A 49 22.34 4.75 17.15
CA LEU A 49 23.57 3.95 17.18
C LEU A 49 23.95 3.37 15.81
N VAL A 50 22.97 2.88 15.04
CA VAL A 50 23.21 2.31 13.70
C VAL A 50 23.74 3.35 12.72
N ILE A 51 23.26 4.59 12.80
CA ILE A 51 23.70 5.69 11.92
C ILE A 51 24.89 6.48 12.49
N GLY A 52 25.38 6.12 13.69
CA GLY A 52 26.49 6.80 14.35
C GLY A 52 26.14 8.16 14.96
N GLU A 53 24.86 8.42 15.23
CA GLU A 53 24.36 9.72 15.69
C GLU A 53 23.76 9.63 17.10
N GLN A 54 23.73 10.76 17.79
CA GLN A 54 23.10 10.86 19.10
C GLN A 54 21.57 10.83 18.99
N LEU A 55 20.89 10.27 20.00
CA LEU A 55 19.42 10.19 20.06
C LEU A 55 18.73 11.53 19.78
N ILE A 56 19.28 12.62 20.30
CA ILE A 56 18.70 13.97 20.16
C ILE A 56 18.71 14.44 18.70
N ALA A 57 19.66 13.97 17.88
CA ALA A 57 19.73 14.31 16.47
C ALA A 57 18.74 13.51 15.62
N VAL A 58 18.31 12.32 16.07
CA VAL A 58 17.48 11.40 15.29
C VAL A 58 16.19 12.04 14.78
N PRO A 59 15.36 12.74 15.59
CA PRO A 59 14.14 13.38 15.09
C PRO A 59 14.40 14.37 13.96
N PHE A 60 15.48 15.15 14.05
CA PHE A 60 15.86 16.12 13.03
C PHE A 60 16.36 15.46 11.74
N ILE A 61 17.11 14.36 11.86
CA ILE A 61 17.56 13.57 10.72
C ILE A 61 16.36 12.93 10.00
N LEU A 62 15.41 12.36 10.74
CA LEU A 62 14.16 11.83 10.17
C LEU A 62 13.33 12.93 9.51
N TYR A 63 13.25 14.10 10.13
CA TYR A 63 12.59 15.26 9.54
C TYR A 63 13.24 15.66 8.20
N LYS A 64 14.57 15.76 8.15
CA LYS A 64 15.31 16.04 6.91
C LYS A 64 15.17 14.96 5.85
N ARG A 65 15.01 13.69 6.25
CA ARG A 65 14.77 12.59 5.31
C ARG A 65 13.40 12.71 4.65
N LEU A 66 12.40 13.19 5.40
CA LEU A 66 11.03 13.42 4.90
C LEU A 66 10.93 14.71 4.09
N PHE A 67 11.65 15.75 4.52
CA PHE A 67 11.67 17.07 3.90
C PHE A 67 13.12 17.39 3.53
N ASP A 68 13.50 17.01 2.32
CA ASP A 68 14.86 17.14 1.76
C ASP A 68 15.32 18.60 1.53
N GLY A 69 14.57 19.59 2.04
CA GLY A 69 14.83 21.01 1.87
C GLY A 69 14.15 21.64 0.65
N SER A 70 13.35 20.89 -0.11
CA SER A 70 12.41 21.48 -1.06
C SER A 70 11.11 21.87 -0.35
N GLU A 71 11.00 23.11 0.12
CA GLU A 71 9.82 23.70 0.78
C GLU A 71 8.53 23.77 -0.09
N LYS A 72 8.37 22.88 -1.08
CA LYS A 72 7.27 22.96 -2.06
C LYS A 72 6.13 21.96 -1.85
N SER A 73 6.12 21.15 -0.79
CA SER A 73 5.18 20.03 -0.66
C SER A 73 4.28 20.04 0.59
N ILE A 74 4.41 21.01 1.50
CA ILE A 74 3.68 20.96 2.79
C ILE A 74 2.33 21.70 2.74
N ASP A 75 2.17 22.74 1.93
CA ASP A 75 0.95 23.57 1.96
C ASP A 75 -0.27 22.94 1.26
N GLY A 76 -0.09 21.86 0.50
CA GLY A 76 -1.16 21.25 -0.30
C GLY A 76 -1.94 20.11 0.36
N PHE A 77 -1.40 19.46 1.41
CA PHE A 77 -1.95 18.18 1.91
C PHE A 77 -2.74 18.29 3.22
N LEU A 78 -2.69 19.44 3.90
CA LEU A 78 -3.38 19.64 5.19
C LEU A 78 -4.77 20.28 5.06
N SER A 79 -5.20 20.62 3.85
CA SER A 79 -6.54 21.16 3.56
C SER A 79 -7.44 20.04 3.06
N GLU A 80 -8.06 19.30 3.99
CA GLU A 80 -9.37 18.62 3.91
C GLU A 80 -9.36 17.33 4.75
N GLN A 81 -9.40 17.49 6.07
CA GLN A 81 -9.93 16.46 6.95
C GLN A 81 -11.30 16.89 7.46
N HIS A 82 -12.30 16.84 6.57
CA HIS A 82 -13.67 16.70 7.04
C HIS A 82 -13.86 15.23 7.42
N ILE A 83 -13.92 14.97 8.73
CA ILE A 83 -14.18 13.66 9.30
C ILE A 83 -15.59 13.23 8.84
N ILE A 84 -15.65 12.36 7.82
CA ILE A 84 -16.92 11.80 7.37
C ILE A 84 -17.36 10.75 8.40
N THR A 85 -18.26 11.16 9.29
CA THR A 85 -18.81 10.37 10.40
C THR A 85 -20.08 9.59 10.02
N LYS A 86 -20.18 9.02 8.82
CA LYS A 86 -21.32 8.14 8.49
C LYS A 86 -20.92 6.94 7.63
N ARG A 87 -21.28 5.76 8.16
CA ARG A 87 -21.42 4.41 7.56
C ARG A 87 -20.58 4.14 6.31
N SER A 88 -19.62 3.20 6.42
CA SER A 88 -18.87 2.60 5.30
C SER A 88 -19.79 2.34 4.10
N SER A 89 -19.66 3.15 3.05
CA SER A 89 -20.26 2.87 1.75
C SER A 89 -19.16 2.45 0.78
N THR A 90 -19.53 1.71 -0.26
CA THR A 90 -18.59 1.30 -1.32
C THR A 90 -17.82 2.50 -1.88
N ILE A 91 -18.44 3.68 -1.95
CA ILE A 91 -17.80 4.92 -2.41
C ILE A 91 -16.66 5.36 -1.49
N HIS A 92 -16.86 5.35 -0.17
CA HIS A 92 -15.80 5.68 0.79
C HIS A 92 -14.65 4.70 0.70
N ARG A 93 -14.93 3.40 0.59
CA ARG A 93 -13.89 2.38 0.42
C ARG A 93 -13.10 2.61 -0.87
N LYS A 94 -13.77 2.84 -1.99
CA LYS A 94 -13.10 3.12 -3.27
C LYS A 94 -12.31 4.43 -3.27
N PHE A 95 -12.76 5.46 -2.54
CA PHE A 95 -11.97 6.67 -2.35
C PHE A 95 -10.59 6.34 -1.76
N PHE A 96 -10.54 5.54 -0.68
CA PHE A 96 -9.25 5.13 -0.10
C PHE A 96 -8.41 4.25 -1.02
N HIS A 97 -9.03 3.35 -1.81
CA HIS A 97 -8.31 2.52 -2.78
C HIS A 97 -7.63 3.39 -3.85
N VAL A 98 -8.34 4.41 -4.34
CA VAL A 98 -7.81 5.40 -5.30
C VAL A 98 -6.75 6.28 -4.65
N THR A 99 -6.94 6.76 -3.42
CA THR A 99 -5.95 7.59 -2.70
C THR A 99 -4.64 6.85 -2.50
N VAL A 100 -4.67 5.63 -1.96
CA VAL A 100 -3.45 4.81 -1.77
C VAL A 100 -2.78 4.48 -3.10
N SER A 101 -3.58 4.26 -4.15
CA SER A 101 -3.07 4.02 -5.50
C SER A 101 -2.37 5.25 -6.07
N LEU A 102 -2.91 6.45 -5.86
CA LEU A 102 -2.28 7.70 -6.26
C LEU A 102 -0.96 7.93 -5.53
N ILE A 103 -0.92 7.68 -4.21
CA ILE A 103 0.33 7.72 -3.42
C ILE A 103 1.37 6.74 -3.98
N CYS A 104 0.95 5.54 -4.38
CA CYS A 104 1.83 4.56 -5.00
C CYS A 104 2.37 5.04 -6.35
N ILE A 105 1.50 5.54 -7.24
CA ILE A 105 1.91 6.06 -8.55
C ILE A 105 2.90 7.23 -8.38
N THR A 106 2.56 8.22 -7.55
CA THR A 106 3.42 9.39 -7.35
C THR A 106 4.74 8.99 -6.68
N GLY A 107 4.71 8.12 -5.68
CA GLY A 107 5.92 7.59 -5.06
C GLY A 107 6.82 6.84 -6.05
N LEU A 108 6.24 6.02 -6.94
CA LEU A 108 6.99 5.33 -7.99
C LEU A 108 7.66 6.31 -8.97
N TRP A 109 7.03 7.45 -9.24
CA TRP A 109 7.55 8.46 -10.15
C TRP A 109 8.60 9.38 -9.52
N TYR A 110 8.41 9.79 -8.26
CA TYR A 110 9.23 10.84 -7.63
C TYR A 110 10.31 10.30 -6.70
N ASP A 111 10.00 9.39 -5.78
CA ASP A 111 10.98 8.81 -4.86
C ASP A 111 10.55 7.40 -4.41
N VAL A 112 11.13 6.37 -5.03
CA VAL A 112 10.78 4.98 -4.74
C VAL A 112 11.32 4.53 -3.39
N GLU A 113 12.44 5.09 -2.93
CA GLU A 113 13.01 4.77 -1.61
C GLU A 113 12.12 5.32 -0.50
N LEU A 114 11.63 6.57 -0.63
CA LEU A 114 10.68 7.13 0.32
C LEU A 114 9.32 6.43 0.27
N LEU A 115 8.84 6.03 -0.91
CA LEU A 115 7.62 5.22 -1.05
C LEU A 115 7.75 3.90 -0.29
N TRP A 116 8.84 3.17 -0.53
CA TRP A 116 9.13 1.90 0.11
C TRP A 116 9.19 2.05 1.64
N LEU A 117 9.91 3.06 2.12
CA LEU A 117 10.03 3.36 3.54
C LEU A 117 8.66 3.68 4.16
N SER A 118 7.92 4.61 3.55
CA SER A 118 6.64 5.08 4.07
C SER A 118 5.59 3.97 4.09
N ALA A 119 5.54 3.13 3.05
CA ALA A 119 4.65 1.98 2.99
C ALA A 119 4.96 0.95 4.08
N ALA A 120 6.25 0.65 4.31
CA ALA A 120 6.65 -0.30 5.34
C ALA A 120 6.35 0.21 6.76
N LEU A 121 6.59 1.50 7.03
CA LEU A 121 6.25 2.12 8.32
C LEU A 121 4.74 2.21 8.52
N ALA A 122 3.98 2.58 7.49
CA ALA A 122 2.52 2.59 7.55
C ALA A 122 1.96 1.20 7.87
N LEU A 123 2.49 0.14 7.26
CA LEU A 123 2.09 -1.23 7.56
C LEU A 123 2.35 -1.59 9.03
N CYS A 124 3.52 -1.23 9.57
CA CYS A 124 3.84 -1.42 11.00
C CYS A 124 2.84 -0.70 11.91
N ILE A 125 2.51 0.57 11.60
CA ILE A 125 1.55 1.37 12.37
C ILE A 125 0.17 0.71 12.35
N PHE A 126 -0.36 0.35 11.17
CA PHE A 126 -1.68 -0.28 11.08
C PHE A 126 -1.74 -1.64 11.78
N ILE A 127 -0.66 -2.42 11.75
CA ILE A 127 -0.55 -3.68 12.50
C ILE A 127 -0.56 -3.44 14.02
N ILE A 128 0.17 -2.43 14.52
CA ILE A 128 0.15 -2.07 15.95
C ILE A 128 -1.25 -1.61 16.35
N LEU A 129 -1.85 -0.70 15.57
CA LEU A 129 -3.20 -0.18 15.85
C LEU A 129 -4.23 -1.31 15.88
N GLU A 130 -4.23 -2.18 14.87
CA GLU A 130 -5.13 -3.32 14.82
C GLU A 130 -4.89 -4.28 15.99
N GLY A 131 -3.64 -4.53 16.38
CA GLY A 131 -3.32 -5.37 17.54
C GLY A 131 -3.85 -4.79 18.86
N LEU A 132 -3.65 -3.48 19.11
CA LEU A 132 -4.19 -2.81 20.30
C LEU A 132 -5.72 -2.83 20.31
N ARG A 133 -6.36 -2.63 19.15
CA ARG A 133 -7.81 -2.69 18.97
C ARG A 133 -8.37 -4.09 19.20
N ALA A 134 -7.78 -5.10 18.56
CA ALA A 134 -8.18 -6.50 18.67
C ALA A 134 -8.01 -7.05 20.09
N LEU A 135 -6.97 -6.61 20.81
CA LEU A 135 -6.75 -6.93 22.22
C LEU A 135 -7.60 -6.10 23.20
N ARG A 136 -8.42 -5.17 22.70
CA ARG A 136 -9.33 -4.32 23.49
C ARG A 136 -8.60 -3.52 24.59
N ILE A 137 -7.43 -2.98 24.29
CA ILE A 137 -6.64 -2.17 25.24
C ILE A 137 -7.28 -0.77 25.41
N PRO A 138 -7.86 -0.42 26.58
CA PRO A 138 -8.50 0.86 26.80
C PRO A 138 -7.48 1.98 27.13
N PRO A 139 -7.76 3.24 26.77
CA PRO A 139 -8.93 3.70 25.99
C PRO A 139 -8.71 3.63 24.47
N MET A 140 -7.49 3.31 24.03
CA MET A 140 -7.10 3.39 22.61
C MET A 140 -7.97 2.53 21.69
N ALA A 141 -8.39 1.34 22.14
CA ALA A 141 -9.21 0.45 21.31
C ALA A 141 -10.51 1.10 20.81
N GLU A 142 -11.16 1.95 21.61
CA GLU A 142 -12.39 2.64 21.23
C GLU A 142 -12.14 3.72 20.18
N TYR A 143 -11.06 4.51 20.35
CA TYR A 143 -10.66 5.51 19.36
C TYR A 143 -10.26 4.87 18.02
N ILE A 144 -9.55 3.73 18.07
CA ILE A 144 -9.18 3.01 16.86
C ILE A 144 -10.41 2.38 16.20
N ASP A 145 -11.33 1.76 16.96
CA ASP A 145 -12.60 1.24 16.40
C ASP A 145 -13.39 2.35 15.67
N ALA A 146 -13.50 3.53 16.29
CA ALA A 146 -14.16 4.68 15.67
C ALA A 146 -13.44 5.11 14.38
N GLY A 147 -12.10 5.19 14.40
CA GLY A 147 -11.28 5.55 13.25
C GLY A 147 -11.31 4.50 12.13
N PHE A 148 -11.46 3.21 12.45
CA PHE A 148 -11.52 2.12 11.48
C PHE A 148 -12.91 1.92 10.89
N SER A 149 -13.96 2.47 11.52
CA SER A 149 -15.35 2.33 11.08
C SER A 149 -15.63 2.70 9.61
N PRO A 150 -14.97 3.69 8.98
CA PRO A 150 -15.17 4.00 7.55
C PRO A 150 -14.57 2.95 6.61
N PHE A 151 -13.62 2.14 7.10
CA PHE A 151 -12.87 1.16 6.32
C PHE A 151 -13.41 -0.26 6.41
N LEU A 152 -14.39 -0.51 7.28
CA LEU A 152 -14.98 -1.83 7.47
C LEU A 152 -15.60 -2.35 6.17
N ASP A 153 -15.26 -3.58 5.81
CA ASP A 153 -15.83 -4.33 4.70
C ASP A 153 -16.54 -5.60 5.19
N GLU A 154 -17.30 -6.27 4.30
CA GLU A 154 -18.08 -7.48 4.61
C GLU A 154 -17.20 -8.64 5.11
N GLN A 155 -15.90 -8.60 4.82
CA GLN A 155 -14.91 -9.60 5.26
C GLN A 155 -14.34 -9.35 6.66
N ASP A 156 -14.52 -8.14 7.20
CA ASP A 156 -14.02 -7.79 8.53
C ASP A 156 -14.97 -8.31 9.62
N SER A 157 -14.41 -8.54 10.81
CA SER A 157 -15.15 -9.05 11.97
C SER A 157 -15.01 -8.10 13.16
N GLN A 158 -15.84 -8.29 14.18
CA GLN A 158 -15.71 -7.55 15.44
C GLN A 158 -14.35 -7.77 16.13
N HIS A 159 -13.69 -8.88 15.83
CA HIS A 159 -12.42 -9.26 16.46
C HIS A 159 -11.22 -8.78 15.65
N LEU A 160 -11.30 -8.87 14.32
CA LEU A 160 -10.23 -8.50 13.40
C LEU A 160 -10.74 -7.65 12.24
N VAL A 161 -10.09 -6.52 12.03
CA VAL A 161 -10.29 -5.59 10.92
C VAL A 161 -9.00 -5.57 10.09
N LEU A 162 -9.02 -6.28 8.97
CA LEU A 162 -7.83 -6.53 8.15
C LEU A 162 -7.87 -5.78 6.82
N THR A 163 -9.03 -5.29 6.38
CA THR A 163 -9.15 -4.58 5.09
C THR A 163 -8.12 -3.45 4.90
N PRO A 164 -7.86 -2.54 5.87
CA PRO A 164 -6.83 -1.51 5.69
C PRO A 164 -5.41 -2.08 5.52
N ILE A 165 -5.08 -3.13 6.28
CA ILE A 165 -3.78 -3.81 6.20
C ILE A 165 -3.65 -4.53 4.85
N TYR A 166 -4.71 -5.19 4.40
CA TYR A 166 -4.76 -5.90 3.13
C TYR A 166 -4.67 -4.95 1.95
N LEU A 167 -5.29 -3.77 2.03
CA LEU A 167 -5.17 -2.73 1.02
C LEU A 167 -3.73 -2.21 0.92
N LEU A 168 -3.10 -1.86 2.05
CA LEU A 168 -1.70 -1.41 2.07
C LEU A 168 -0.76 -2.49 1.54
N LEU A 169 -0.92 -3.72 2.02
CA LEU A 169 -0.12 -4.85 1.57
C LEU A 169 -0.33 -5.09 0.08
N GLY A 170 -1.57 -5.15 -0.40
CA GLY A 170 -1.89 -5.33 -1.81
C GLY A 170 -1.23 -4.32 -2.73
N VAL A 171 -1.37 -3.03 -2.41
CA VAL A 171 -0.83 -1.96 -3.25
C VAL A 171 0.70 -1.92 -3.24
N PHE A 172 1.34 -2.13 -2.08
CA PHE A 172 2.78 -1.95 -1.94
C PHE A 172 3.61 -3.25 -1.99
N LEU A 173 2.98 -4.43 -1.89
CA LEU A 173 3.67 -5.72 -1.96
C LEU A 173 4.54 -5.88 -3.22
N PRO A 174 4.10 -5.49 -4.43
CA PRO A 174 4.96 -5.57 -5.61
C PRO A 174 6.27 -4.76 -5.49
N VAL A 175 6.21 -3.61 -4.81
CA VAL A 175 7.36 -2.74 -4.54
C VAL A 175 8.30 -3.39 -3.51
N PHE A 176 7.76 -4.10 -2.53
CA PHE A 176 8.56 -4.85 -1.55
C PHE A 176 9.24 -6.09 -2.16
N LEU A 177 8.51 -6.85 -2.98
CA LEU A 177 9.02 -8.07 -3.61
C LEU A 177 10.07 -7.79 -4.68
N LYS A 178 9.95 -6.66 -5.37
CA LYS A 178 10.91 -6.22 -6.37
C LYS A 178 11.37 -4.79 -6.09
N PRO A 179 12.36 -4.60 -5.20
CA PRO A 179 12.89 -3.29 -4.89
C PRO A 179 13.48 -2.61 -6.13
N ILE A 180 13.05 -1.37 -6.39
CA ILE A 180 13.59 -0.51 -7.44
C ILE A 180 14.68 0.37 -6.81
N LYS A 181 15.79 0.58 -7.51
CA LYS A 181 16.81 1.55 -7.08
C LYS A 181 16.51 2.91 -7.69
N ASN A 182 16.65 3.99 -6.92
CA ASN A 182 16.60 5.35 -7.46
C ASN A 182 17.85 5.58 -8.32
N THR A 183 17.80 5.22 -9.60
CA THR A 183 18.72 5.77 -10.60
C THR A 183 18.26 7.20 -10.87
N GLY A 184 19.08 8.20 -10.51
CA GLY A 184 18.74 9.63 -10.51
C GLY A 184 18.12 10.20 -11.80
N PRO A 185 17.76 11.50 -11.81
CA PRO A 185 16.94 12.09 -12.86
C PRO A 185 17.59 11.93 -14.24
N TYR A 186 16.77 11.50 -15.19
CA TYR A 186 17.08 11.29 -16.59
C TYR A 186 17.78 12.48 -17.26
N PHE A 187 19.08 12.38 -17.51
CA PHE A 187 19.85 13.05 -18.58
C PHE A 187 21.24 12.35 -18.62
N LYS A 188 21.95 11.99 -19.69
CA LYS A 188 21.84 12.11 -21.15
C LYS A 188 23.10 11.39 -21.72
N TYR A 189 22.98 10.70 -22.85
CA TYR A 189 24.04 10.08 -23.68
C TYR A 189 25.03 9.07 -23.07
N CYS A 190 24.83 7.76 -23.31
CA CYS A 190 25.93 6.90 -23.79
C CYS A 190 25.38 5.60 -24.43
N ARG A 191 25.82 5.29 -25.66
CA ARG A 191 25.24 4.23 -26.53
C ARG A 191 25.63 2.79 -26.13
N ILE A 192 26.46 2.62 -25.10
CA ILE A 192 26.85 1.31 -24.52
C ILE A 192 26.08 1.04 -23.21
N TYR A 193 25.35 2.03 -22.67
CA TYR A 193 24.53 1.99 -21.45
C TYR A 193 23.12 1.39 -21.65
N LEU A 194 22.83 0.81 -22.81
CA LEU A 194 21.49 0.32 -23.18
C LEU A 194 21.16 -1.06 -22.60
N VAL A 195 22.17 -1.90 -22.32
CA VAL A 195 21.95 -3.27 -21.83
C VAL A 195 21.72 -3.31 -20.32
N THR A 196 22.42 -2.48 -19.54
CA THR A 196 22.25 -2.41 -18.08
C THR A 196 21.06 -1.55 -17.65
N LYS A 197 20.69 -0.51 -18.41
CA LYS A 197 19.51 0.33 -18.10
C LYS A 197 18.18 -0.43 -18.19
N PHE A 198 18.12 -1.52 -18.95
CA PHE A 198 16.93 -2.37 -19.08
C PHE A 198 16.60 -3.13 -17.78
N LEU A 199 17.58 -3.31 -16.88
CA LEU A 199 17.43 -4.07 -15.63
C LEU A 199 17.02 -3.21 -14.42
N GLU A 200 17.11 -1.87 -14.53
CA GLU A 200 16.80 -0.93 -13.44
C GLU A 200 15.54 -0.08 -13.70
N GLN A 201 14.74 -0.45 -14.71
CA GLN A 201 13.50 0.26 -15.04
C GLN A 201 12.28 -0.22 -14.24
N ARG A 202 11.38 0.71 -13.92
CA ARG A 202 10.10 0.46 -13.25
C ARG A 202 9.16 -0.37 -14.13
N GLN A 203 9.13 -1.67 -13.89
CA GLN A 203 8.24 -2.63 -14.56
C GLN A 203 6.77 -2.47 -14.19
N ILE A 204 5.88 -2.88 -15.11
CA ILE A 204 4.42 -2.89 -14.92
C ILE A 204 4.04 -3.70 -13.68
N CYS A 205 4.81 -4.75 -13.36
CA CYS A 205 4.60 -5.54 -12.14
C CYS A 205 4.62 -4.70 -10.86
N HIS A 206 5.39 -3.60 -10.77
CA HIS A 206 5.39 -2.72 -9.60
C HIS A 206 4.07 -1.97 -9.41
N TYR A 207 3.30 -1.80 -10.50
CA TYR A 207 1.96 -1.22 -10.49
C TYR A 207 0.86 -2.28 -10.29
N ALA A 208 1.18 -3.56 -10.08
CA ALA A 208 0.19 -4.64 -10.02
C ALA A 208 -0.92 -4.38 -8.98
N GLY A 209 -0.58 -3.82 -7.82
CA GLY A 209 -1.57 -3.47 -6.80
C GLY A 209 -2.45 -2.28 -7.20
N VAL A 210 -1.88 -1.25 -7.82
CA VAL A 210 -2.62 -0.12 -8.39
C VAL A 210 -3.55 -0.58 -9.51
N LEU A 211 -3.02 -1.37 -10.44
CA LEU A 211 -3.72 -1.95 -11.57
C LEU A 211 -4.95 -2.74 -11.13
N THR A 212 -4.79 -3.58 -10.10
CA THR A 212 -5.84 -4.49 -9.66
C THR A 212 -6.83 -3.84 -8.71
N VAL A 213 -6.36 -3.30 -7.59
CA VAL A 213 -7.20 -2.80 -6.48
C VAL A 213 -7.63 -1.36 -6.72
N GLY A 214 -6.72 -0.51 -7.20
CA GLY A 214 -7.01 0.89 -7.50
C GLY A 214 -7.91 1.06 -8.72
N ILE A 215 -7.51 0.48 -9.85
CA ILE A 215 -8.18 0.64 -11.14
C ILE A 215 -9.22 -0.46 -11.37
N GLY A 216 -8.79 -1.71 -11.45
CA GLY A 216 -9.65 -2.83 -11.82
C GLY A 216 -10.90 -2.97 -10.96
N ASP A 217 -10.71 -3.16 -9.66
CA ASP A 217 -11.76 -3.36 -8.66
C ASP A 217 -12.68 -2.11 -8.53
N SER A 218 -12.13 -0.89 -8.62
CA SER A 218 -12.95 0.33 -8.67
C SER A 218 -13.86 0.37 -9.90
N PHE A 219 -13.34 0.08 -11.09
CA PHE A 219 -14.14 0.05 -12.32
C PHE A 219 -15.17 -1.10 -12.31
N ALA A 220 -14.81 -2.28 -11.81
CA ALA A 220 -15.76 -3.38 -11.60
C ALA A 220 -16.91 -2.96 -10.67
N ALA A 221 -16.61 -2.30 -9.56
CA ALA A 221 -17.61 -1.85 -8.61
C ALA A 221 -18.54 -0.77 -9.20
N VAL A 222 -17.99 0.24 -9.88
CA VAL A 222 -18.79 1.34 -10.48
C VAL A 222 -19.65 0.83 -11.62
N VAL A 223 -19.06 0.14 -12.60
CA VAL A 223 -19.80 -0.35 -13.78
C VAL A 223 -20.73 -1.48 -13.37
N GLY A 224 -20.29 -2.40 -12.51
CA GLY A 224 -21.12 -3.51 -12.06
C GLY A 224 -22.32 -3.09 -11.21
N SER A 225 -22.21 -2.03 -10.41
CA SER A 225 -23.35 -1.51 -9.63
C SER A 225 -24.31 -0.65 -10.46
N THR A 226 -23.83 -0.02 -11.53
CA THR A 226 -24.63 0.90 -12.36
C THR A 226 -25.29 0.19 -13.55
N PHE A 227 -24.57 -0.74 -14.18
CA PHE A 227 -24.98 -1.41 -15.43
C PHE A 227 -25.03 -2.93 -15.33
N GLY A 228 -24.71 -3.52 -14.17
CA GLY A 228 -24.71 -4.97 -14.00
C GLY A 228 -26.11 -5.56 -14.12
N THR A 229 -26.28 -6.48 -15.06
CA THR A 229 -27.55 -7.21 -15.25
C THR A 229 -27.34 -8.72 -15.23
N HIS A 230 -26.16 -9.18 -15.64
CA HIS A 230 -25.84 -10.60 -15.70
C HIS A 230 -24.81 -10.96 -14.63
N TYR A 231 -25.21 -11.80 -13.67
CA TYR A 231 -24.39 -12.12 -12.50
C TYR A 231 -23.72 -13.49 -12.61
N TRP A 232 -22.52 -13.60 -12.05
CA TRP A 232 -21.83 -14.86 -11.87
C TRP A 232 -22.65 -15.78 -10.96
N LYS A 233 -22.77 -17.07 -11.31
CA LYS A 233 -23.53 -18.04 -10.52
C LYS A 233 -23.04 -18.10 -9.07
N GLY A 234 -23.90 -17.73 -8.12
CA GLY A 234 -23.61 -17.73 -6.68
C GLY A 234 -22.77 -16.55 -6.18
N SER A 235 -22.64 -15.48 -6.97
CA SER A 235 -21.92 -14.25 -6.62
C SER A 235 -22.78 -13.01 -6.88
N ARG A 236 -22.48 -11.91 -6.18
CA ARG A 236 -23.07 -10.58 -6.42
C ARG A 236 -22.31 -9.80 -7.50
N LYS A 237 -21.22 -10.35 -8.02
CA LYS A 237 -20.39 -9.73 -9.07
C LYS A 237 -21.04 -9.98 -10.44
N SER A 238 -21.03 -8.97 -11.31
CA SER A 238 -21.62 -9.03 -12.64
C SER A 238 -20.58 -9.26 -13.75
N TYR A 239 -20.97 -9.83 -14.87
CA TYR A 239 -20.10 -9.99 -16.05
C TYR A 239 -19.70 -8.61 -16.61
N GLU A 240 -20.61 -7.63 -16.56
CA GLU A 240 -20.34 -6.26 -17.01
C GLU A 240 -19.26 -5.60 -16.14
N GLY A 241 -19.29 -5.81 -14.82
CA GLY A 241 -18.23 -5.37 -13.91
C GLY A 241 -16.90 -6.08 -14.18
N SER A 242 -16.93 -7.40 -14.39
CA SER A 242 -15.75 -8.18 -14.77
C SER A 242 -15.12 -7.69 -16.09
N LEU A 243 -15.93 -7.37 -17.09
CA LEU A 243 -15.46 -6.82 -18.36
C LEU A 243 -14.85 -5.42 -18.16
N ALA A 244 -15.50 -4.56 -17.37
CA ALA A 244 -14.98 -3.23 -17.06
C ALA A 244 -13.61 -3.28 -16.37
N MET A 245 -13.41 -4.22 -15.45
CA MET A 245 -12.12 -4.47 -14.83
C MET A 245 -11.05 -4.90 -15.84
N VAL A 246 -11.36 -5.82 -16.75
CA VAL A 246 -10.40 -6.26 -17.78
C VAL A 246 -9.98 -5.09 -18.66
N LEU A 247 -10.96 -4.33 -19.17
CA LEU A 247 -10.70 -3.20 -20.07
C LEU A 247 -9.94 -2.07 -19.38
N SER A 248 -10.30 -1.71 -18.14
CA SER A 248 -9.62 -0.65 -17.40
C SER A 248 -8.19 -1.03 -17.03
N GLN A 249 -7.94 -2.29 -16.67
CA GLN A 249 -6.60 -2.80 -16.41
C GLN A 249 -5.74 -2.78 -17.67
N ILE A 250 -6.25 -3.28 -18.81
CA ILE A 250 -5.51 -3.23 -20.07
C ILE A 250 -5.19 -1.77 -20.45
N ALA A 251 -6.18 -0.88 -20.38
CA ALA A 251 -5.99 0.53 -20.70
C ALA A 251 -4.92 1.18 -19.81
N PHE A 252 -4.99 0.97 -18.48
CA PHE A 252 -4.01 1.50 -17.55
C PHE A 252 -2.61 0.93 -17.79
N ALA A 253 -2.48 -0.39 -17.98
CA ALA A 253 -1.20 -1.03 -18.25
C ALA A 253 -0.57 -0.52 -19.55
N VAL A 254 -1.38 -0.30 -20.60
CA VAL A 254 -0.92 0.32 -21.85
C VAL A 254 -0.45 1.75 -21.60
N ILE A 255 -1.23 2.58 -20.89
CA ILE A 255 -0.84 3.96 -20.56
C ILE A 255 0.50 3.99 -19.83
N ILE A 256 0.65 3.21 -18.75
CA ILE A 256 1.91 3.12 -17.99
C ILE A 256 3.06 2.64 -18.86
N THR A 257 2.82 1.66 -19.73
CA THR A 257 3.86 1.18 -20.65
C THR A 257 4.31 2.27 -21.60
N LEU A 258 3.38 3.05 -22.15
CA LEU A 258 3.69 4.15 -23.05
C LEU A 258 4.44 5.28 -22.32
N THR A 259 4.01 5.63 -21.10
CA THR A 259 4.64 6.71 -20.32
C THR A 259 6.03 6.36 -19.80
N GLU A 260 6.26 5.13 -19.34
CA GLU A 260 7.53 4.70 -18.76
C GLU A 260 8.55 4.24 -19.83
N TYR A 261 8.08 3.64 -20.93
CA TYR A 261 8.94 2.96 -21.91
C TYR A 261 8.95 3.58 -23.31
N GLY A 262 8.16 4.62 -23.57
CA GLY A 262 8.23 5.36 -24.83
C GLY A 262 7.88 4.54 -26.08
N CYS A 263 6.84 3.70 -25.99
CA CYS A 263 6.12 3.04 -27.12
C CYS A 263 6.48 1.59 -27.53
N VAL A 264 7.26 0.81 -26.78
CA VAL A 264 7.53 -0.60 -27.17
C VAL A 264 6.63 -1.58 -26.41
N LEU A 265 5.39 -1.78 -26.87
CA LEU A 265 4.59 -2.95 -26.48
C LEU A 265 4.99 -4.15 -27.33
N THR A 266 5.74 -5.07 -26.74
CA THR A 266 6.02 -6.37 -27.38
C THR A 266 4.77 -7.24 -27.40
N PHE A 267 4.65 -8.14 -28.37
CA PHE A 267 3.57 -9.12 -28.42
C PHE A 267 3.46 -9.92 -27.11
N ALA A 268 4.60 -10.33 -26.55
CA ALA A 268 4.67 -11.00 -25.26
C ALA A 268 4.15 -10.13 -24.10
N GLY A 269 4.47 -8.82 -24.08
CA GLY A 269 3.96 -7.89 -23.07
C GLY A 269 2.45 -7.71 -23.15
N ILE A 270 1.90 -7.56 -24.37
CA ILE A 270 0.44 -7.50 -24.59
C ILE A 270 -0.24 -8.78 -24.07
N LEU A 271 0.34 -9.94 -24.38
CA LEU A 271 -0.20 -11.23 -23.94
C LEU A 271 -0.19 -11.35 -22.40
N ARG A 272 0.89 -10.92 -21.74
CA ARG A 272 0.96 -10.92 -20.26
C ARG A 272 -0.09 -10.00 -19.64
N ILE A 273 -0.23 -8.78 -20.16
CA ILE A 273 -1.27 -7.84 -19.68
C ILE A 273 -2.66 -8.46 -19.86
N LEU A 274 -2.96 -9.01 -21.04
CA LEU A 274 -4.26 -9.62 -21.33
C LEU A 274 -4.55 -10.81 -20.40
N VAL A 275 -3.60 -11.74 -20.27
CA VAL A 275 -3.74 -12.93 -19.42
C VAL A 275 -3.88 -12.54 -17.95
N SER A 276 -3.05 -11.60 -17.48
CA SER A 276 -3.14 -11.06 -16.12
C SER A 276 -4.52 -10.47 -15.85
N SER A 277 -5.02 -9.60 -16.72
CA SER A 277 -6.31 -8.94 -16.52
C SER A 277 -7.48 -9.92 -16.53
N LEU A 278 -7.48 -10.90 -17.43
CA LEU A 278 -8.50 -11.95 -17.49
C LEU A 278 -8.50 -12.83 -16.23
N LEU A 279 -7.31 -13.26 -15.78
CA LEU A 279 -7.19 -14.11 -14.58
C LEU A 279 -7.54 -13.34 -13.30
N CYS A 280 -7.15 -12.07 -13.17
CA CYS A 280 -7.56 -11.23 -12.05
C CYS A 280 -9.08 -11.01 -12.03
N SER A 281 -9.70 -10.75 -13.17
CA SER A 281 -11.16 -10.58 -13.26
C SER A 281 -11.93 -11.87 -12.94
N TYR A 282 -11.41 -13.02 -13.37
CA TYR A 282 -11.96 -14.32 -13.00
C TYR A 282 -11.80 -14.60 -11.50
N ALA A 283 -10.62 -14.33 -10.94
CA ALA A 283 -10.37 -14.49 -9.51
C ALA A 283 -11.32 -13.61 -8.69
N GLU A 284 -11.47 -12.34 -9.07
CA GLU A 284 -12.40 -11.37 -8.45
C GLU A 284 -13.85 -11.87 -8.43
N ALA A 285 -14.30 -12.50 -9.51
CA ALA A 285 -15.66 -13.03 -9.59
C ALA A 285 -15.91 -14.21 -8.64
N LYS A 286 -14.85 -14.92 -8.22
CA LYS A 286 -14.92 -16.16 -7.42
C LYS A 286 -14.54 -15.96 -5.96
N LEU A 287 -13.63 -15.03 -5.68
CA LEU A 287 -13.17 -14.76 -4.33
C LEU A 287 -14.31 -14.14 -3.50
N LYS A 288 -14.36 -14.54 -2.23
CA LYS A 288 -15.25 -13.98 -1.22
C LYS A 288 -14.36 -13.34 -0.15
N GLY A 289 -13.99 -12.09 -0.38
CA GLY A 289 -12.98 -11.37 0.40
C GLY A 289 -11.55 -11.75 0.01
N THR A 290 -10.57 -11.02 0.57
CA THR A 290 -9.12 -11.11 0.34
C THR A 290 -8.62 -10.75 -1.06
N ASP A 291 -9.52 -10.28 -1.92
CA ASP A 291 -9.26 -9.71 -3.24
C ASP A 291 -8.14 -8.66 -3.20
N ASN A 292 -8.14 -7.82 -2.17
CA ASN A 292 -7.14 -6.78 -1.93
C ASN A 292 -5.69 -7.28 -1.80
N ILE A 293 -5.44 -8.58 -1.58
CA ILE A 293 -4.08 -9.15 -1.58
C ILE A 293 -3.90 -10.12 -2.75
N VAL A 294 -4.89 -10.98 -2.99
CA VAL A 294 -4.77 -12.08 -3.95
C VAL A 294 -4.62 -11.55 -5.38
N LEU A 295 -5.41 -10.54 -5.75
CA LEU A 295 -5.35 -9.97 -7.10
C LEU A 295 -4.01 -9.27 -7.37
N PRO A 296 -3.51 -8.35 -6.50
CA PRO A 296 -2.19 -7.76 -6.68
C PRO A 296 -1.07 -8.78 -6.81
N PHE A 297 -1.08 -9.82 -5.96
CA PHE A 297 -0.06 -10.86 -5.98
C PHE A 297 -0.11 -11.68 -7.27
N LEU A 298 -1.31 -12.05 -7.72
CA LEU A 298 -1.53 -12.75 -8.99
C LEU A 298 -1.03 -11.89 -10.17
N ALA A 299 -1.42 -10.62 -10.22
CA ALA A 299 -0.97 -9.70 -11.27
C ALA A 299 0.55 -9.51 -11.25
N TYR A 300 1.18 -9.41 -10.08
CA TYR A 300 2.63 -9.28 -9.95
C TYR A 300 3.38 -10.48 -10.55
N ILE A 301 2.87 -11.71 -10.37
CA ILE A 301 3.50 -12.92 -10.93
C ILE A 301 3.36 -12.98 -12.45
N LEU A 302 2.23 -12.53 -13.00
CA LEU A 302 1.89 -12.68 -14.41
C LEU A 302 2.51 -11.59 -15.32
N LEU A 303 2.87 -10.43 -14.77
CA LEU A 303 3.42 -9.27 -15.49
C LEU A 303 4.96 -9.29 -15.53
#